data_AF-A0A3N2D742-F1
#
_entry.id   AF-A0A3N2D742-F1
#
_cell.length_a   1.000
_cell.length_b   1.000
_cell.length_c   1.000
_cell.angle_alpha   90.00
_cell.angle_beta   90.00
_cell.angle_gamma   90.00
#
_symmetry.space_group_name_H-M   'P 1'
#
loop_
_entity.id
_entity.type
_entity.pdbx_description
1 polymer ?
#
loop_
_entity_poly.entity_id
_entity_poly.type
_entity_poly.pdbx_seq_one_letter_code
_entity_poly.pdbx_strand_id
1 'polypeptide(L)'
;MSAGRPEDAQAVALRPYGEDALLVDVPDAERARALGRRLVAELPGLVVDAVPSAVSVLVRLAPGWPTEHARDVVAGLVAGPAADVAGPAADPAGAVVEIPVAYDGADLAEVAARCGLTPAEVVQRHTARTYTAAFAGFAPGFVYLEGLDPLLVLPRRDDPRTRVPAGSVAIAADHTAVYPRESPGGWHLLGRTDVAMFDAAADPPARVRPGDRVRFVAVNLDVDAAVDAAVDAGAGAGR
;
A
#
# COMPACT_ATOMS: atom_id res chain seq x y z
N MET A 1 8.84 -24.27 -32.07
CA MET A 1 7.88 -24.82 -31.07
C MET A 1 8.57 -24.77 -29.73
N SER A 2 8.44 -23.64 -29.02
CA SER A 2 9.07 -23.42 -27.72
C SER A 2 8.04 -23.80 -26.67
N ALA A 3 8.32 -24.85 -25.90
CA ALA A 3 7.49 -25.29 -24.79
C ALA A 3 7.40 -24.15 -23.77
N GLY A 4 6.17 -23.75 -23.44
CA GLY A 4 5.90 -22.77 -22.41
C GLY A 4 6.44 -23.24 -21.06
N ARG A 5 7.04 -22.33 -20.30
CA ARG A 5 7.25 -22.54 -18.87
C ARG A 5 5.89 -22.75 -18.22
N PRO A 6 5.73 -23.76 -17.35
CA PRO A 6 4.54 -23.85 -16.52
C PRO A 6 4.48 -22.60 -15.63
N GLU A 7 3.31 -21.97 -15.60
CA GLU A 7 2.94 -21.00 -14.57
C GLU A 7 2.97 -21.74 -13.24
N ASP A 8 4.02 -21.49 -12.45
CA ASP A 8 4.22 -22.11 -11.13
C ASP A 8 3.05 -21.68 -10.24
N ALA A 9 2.14 -22.61 -9.97
CA ALA A 9 1.20 -22.49 -8.87
C ALA A 9 2.04 -22.46 -7.59
N GLN A 10 2.40 -21.26 -7.14
CA GLN A 10 3.25 -21.04 -5.99
C GLN A 10 2.62 -21.72 -4.78
N ALA A 11 3.18 -22.85 -4.37
CA ALA A 11 2.71 -23.60 -3.22
C ALA A 11 2.71 -22.68 -2.00
N VAL A 12 1.57 -22.52 -1.36
CA VAL A 12 1.45 -21.76 -0.11
C VAL A 12 2.39 -22.38 0.91
N ALA A 13 3.47 -21.68 1.24
CA ALA A 13 4.43 -22.14 2.24
C ALA A 13 3.94 -21.72 3.63
N LEU A 14 3.73 -22.71 4.51
CA LEU A 14 3.36 -22.50 5.90
C LEU A 14 4.52 -22.90 6.80
N ARG A 15 5.04 -21.95 7.58
CA ARG A 15 6.22 -22.15 8.42
C ARG A 15 6.08 -21.52 9.82
N PRO A 16 6.71 -22.09 10.86
CA PRO A 16 6.79 -21.46 12.18
C PRO A 16 7.45 -20.08 12.12
N TYR A 17 6.97 -19.15 12.95
CA TYR A 17 7.54 -17.83 13.15
C TYR A 17 7.64 -17.55 14.66
N GLY A 18 8.76 -17.96 15.27
CA GLY A 18 8.86 -18.01 16.73
C GLY A 18 8.09 -19.18 17.34
N GLU A 19 7.70 -19.04 18.61
CA GLU A 19 7.05 -20.12 19.38
C GLU A 19 5.52 -20.09 19.26
N ASP A 20 4.95 -18.91 19.03
CA ASP A 20 3.51 -18.60 19.14
C ASP A 20 2.90 -18.06 17.84
N ALA A 21 3.59 -18.18 16.71
CA ALA A 21 3.05 -17.74 15.43
C ALA A 21 3.46 -18.63 14.24
N LEU A 22 2.67 -18.52 13.17
CA LEU A 22 2.93 -19.12 11.87
C LEU A 22 2.97 -18.03 10.81
N LEU A 23 3.80 -18.22 9.79
CA LEU A 23 3.81 -17.39 8.59
C LEU A 23 3.31 -18.20 7.41
N VAL A 24 2.30 -17.66 6.73
CA VAL A 24 1.71 -18.24 5.53
C VAL A 24 2.07 -17.36 4.34
N ASP A 25 2.77 -17.91 3.35
CA ASP A 25 3.08 -17.20 2.10
C ASP A 25 1.88 -17.26 1.14
N VAL A 26 1.51 -16.13 0.55
CA VAL A 26 0.39 -15.97 -0.39
C VAL A 26 0.83 -15.09 -1.55
N PRO A 27 0.23 -15.21 -2.75
CA PRO A 27 0.77 -14.55 -3.93
C PRO A 27 0.54 -13.03 -3.96
N ASP A 28 -0.46 -12.52 -3.23
CA ASP A 28 -0.82 -11.08 -3.23
C ASP A 28 -1.58 -10.66 -1.96
N ALA A 29 -1.73 -9.34 -1.78
CA ALA A 29 -2.37 -8.72 -0.63
C ALA A 29 -3.87 -9.02 -0.56
N GLU A 30 -4.56 -9.21 -1.70
CA GLU A 30 -5.98 -9.54 -1.73
C GLU A 30 -6.22 -10.91 -1.07
N ARG A 31 -5.44 -11.92 -1.48
CA ARG A 31 -5.47 -13.26 -0.88
C ARG A 31 -4.97 -13.25 0.56
N ALA A 32 -3.96 -12.44 0.90
CA ALA A 32 -3.52 -12.28 2.28
C ALA A 32 -4.67 -11.83 3.19
N ARG A 33 -5.51 -10.91 2.71
CA ARG A 33 -6.61 -10.35 3.49
C ARG A 33 -7.81 -11.25 3.54
N ALA A 34 -8.14 -11.90 2.43
CA ALA A 34 -9.17 -12.94 2.41
C ALA A 34 -8.82 -14.06 3.39
N LEU A 35 -7.57 -14.54 3.37
CA LEU A 35 -7.08 -15.57 4.29
C LEU A 35 -7.06 -15.08 5.74
N GLY A 36 -6.57 -13.87 6.02
CA GLY A 36 -6.56 -13.30 7.36
C GLY A 36 -7.95 -13.23 8.00
N ARG A 37 -8.96 -12.78 7.23
CA ARG A 37 -10.36 -12.77 7.67
C ARG A 37 -10.86 -14.17 8.01
N ARG A 38 -10.61 -15.14 7.13
CA ARG A 38 -11.02 -16.53 7.33
C ARG A 38 -10.37 -17.15 8.56
N LEU A 39 -9.07 -16.95 8.76
CA LEU A 39 -8.34 -17.46 9.94
C LEU A 39 -8.97 -16.98 11.25
N VAL A 40 -9.28 -15.68 11.35
CA VAL A 40 -9.90 -15.11 12.55
C VAL A 40 -11.34 -15.60 12.73
N ALA A 41 -12.12 -15.70 11.64
CA ALA A 41 -13.52 -16.08 11.70
C ALA A 41 -13.75 -17.58 11.93
N GLU A 42 -12.95 -18.43 11.30
CA GLU A 42 -13.15 -19.89 11.27
C GLU A 42 -12.38 -20.62 12.37
N LEU A 43 -11.34 -20.02 12.94
CA LEU A 43 -10.53 -20.62 14.02
C LEU A 43 -10.56 -19.82 15.34
N PRO A 44 -11.74 -19.43 15.86
CA PRO A 44 -11.83 -18.70 17.12
C PRO A 44 -11.32 -19.58 18.27
N GLY A 45 -10.33 -19.09 19.01
CA GLY A 45 -9.69 -19.80 20.13
C GLY A 45 -8.34 -20.45 19.79
N LEU A 46 -8.02 -20.62 18.51
CA LEU A 46 -6.67 -20.93 18.05
C LEU A 46 -5.95 -19.67 17.54
N VAL A 47 -6.64 -18.84 16.74
CA VAL A 47 -6.06 -17.62 16.17
C VAL A 47 -6.45 -16.42 17.02
N VAL A 48 -5.44 -15.74 17.59
CA VAL A 48 -5.61 -14.49 18.33
C VAL A 48 -5.70 -13.31 17.38
N ASP A 49 -4.87 -13.33 16.34
CA ASP A 49 -4.77 -12.28 15.35
C ASP A 49 -4.21 -12.84 14.04
N ALA A 50 -4.57 -12.21 12.93
CA ALA A 50 -4.00 -12.51 11.62
C ALA A 50 -3.62 -11.18 10.96
N VAL A 51 -2.34 -11.04 10.62
CA VAL A 51 -1.76 -9.78 10.11
C VAL A 51 -1.36 -9.97 8.64
N PRO A 52 -2.19 -9.52 7.68
CA PRO A 52 -1.86 -9.57 6.26
C PRO A 52 -0.75 -8.59 5.89
N SER A 53 0.07 -8.98 4.93
CA SER A 53 1.08 -8.16 4.26
C SER A 53 0.93 -8.26 2.74
N ALA A 54 1.91 -7.76 1.98
CA ALA A 54 1.93 -7.83 0.52
C ALA A 54 1.86 -9.27 -0.01
N VAL A 55 2.55 -10.22 0.63
CA VAL A 55 2.70 -11.61 0.12
C VAL A 55 2.70 -12.65 1.25
N SER A 56 2.21 -12.29 2.43
CA SER A 56 2.13 -13.22 3.55
C SER A 56 1.06 -12.84 4.56
N VAL A 57 0.68 -13.79 5.41
CA VAL A 57 -0.13 -13.56 6.60
C VAL A 57 0.63 -14.11 7.81
N LEU A 58 0.89 -13.25 8.80
CA LEU A 58 1.36 -13.68 10.11
C LEU A 58 0.15 -14.08 10.96
N VAL A 59 0.08 -15.34 11.36
CA VAL A 59 -0.99 -15.90 12.19
C VAL A 59 -0.47 -16.01 13.62
N ARG A 60 -1.03 -15.21 14.52
CA ARG A 60 -0.72 -15.29 15.95
C ARG A 60 -1.62 -16.31 16.63
N LEU A 61 -0.99 -17.27 17.29
CA LEU A 61 -1.67 -18.37 17.95
C LEU A 61 -2.03 -18.01 19.39
N ALA A 62 -3.11 -18.60 19.88
CA ALA A 62 -3.48 -18.54 21.29
C ALA A 62 -2.47 -19.36 22.13
N PRO A 63 -2.14 -18.91 23.35
CA PRO A 63 -1.27 -19.66 24.24
C PRO A 63 -1.89 -21.03 24.59
N GLY A 64 -1.04 -22.03 24.79
CA GLY A 64 -1.45 -23.39 25.19
C GLY A 64 -1.69 -24.35 24.03
N TRP A 65 -1.57 -23.91 22.78
CA TRP A 65 -1.58 -24.78 21.62
C TRP A 65 -0.16 -25.22 21.24
N PRO A 66 0.13 -26.53 21.11
CA PRO A 66 1.38 -26.98 20.50
C PRO A 66 1.48 -26.49 19.05
N THR A 67 2.60 -25.85 18.70
CA THR A 67 2.80 -25.19 17.39
C THR A 67 2.61 -26.16 16.21
N GLU A 68 3.00 -27.42 16.37
CA GLU A 68 2.81 -28.46 15.35
C GLU A 68 1.33 -28.75 15.09
N HIS A 69 0.53 -28.91 16.14
CA HIS A 69 -0.90 -29.12 16.01
C HIS A 69 -1.62 -27.89 15.43
N ALA A 70 -1.25 -26.69 15.90
CA ALA A 70 -1.75 -25.44 15.34
C ALA A 70 -1.45 -25.33 13.84
N ARG A 71 -0.24 -25.75 13.42
CA ARG A 71 0.17 -25.76 12.02
C ARG A 71 -0.72 -26.67 11.18
N ASP A 72 -1.02 -27.88 11.65
CA ASP A 72 -1.87 -28.82 10.91
C ASP A 72 -3.29 -28.27 10.70
N VAL A 73 -3.87 -27.66 11.75
CA VAL A 73 -5.19 -27.01 11.66
C VAL A 73 -5.17 -25.86 10.66
N VAL A 74 -4.17 -24.97 10.73
CA VAL A 74 -4.02 -23.85 9.80
C VAL A 74 -3.77 -24.35 8.37
N ALA A 75 -2.94 -25.39 8.19
CA ALA A 75 -2.69 -26.02 6.90
C ALA A 75 -3.98 -26.56 6.28
N GLY A 76 -4.84 -27.18 7.07
CA GLY A 76 -6.15 -27.66 6.62
C GLY A 76 -7.04 -26.53 6.08
N LEU A 77 -7.08 -25.38 6.76
CA LEU A 77 -7.86 -24.22 6.30
C LEU A 77 -7.28 -23.59 5.03
N VAL A 78 -5.95 -23.49 4.98
CA VAL A 78 -5.19 -22.94 3.85
C VAL A 78 -5.31 -23.80 2.59
N ALA A 79 -5.28 -25.12 2.75
CA ALA A 79 -5.39 -26.08 1.65
C ALA A 79 -6.84 -26.40 1.26
N GLY A 80 -7.82 -26.09 2.11
CA GLY A 80 -9.24 -26.24 1.80
C GLY A 80 -9.63 -25.43 0.56
N PRO A 81 -10.75 -25.78 -0.11
CA PRO A 81 -11.20 -25.04 -1.29
C PRO A 81 -11.25 -23.56 -0.91
N ALA A 82 -10.40 -22.77 -1.57
CA ALA A 82 -10.56 -21.33 -1.58
C ALA A 82 -11.98 -21.14 -2.10
N ALA A 83 -12.93 -20.80 -1.23
CA ALA A 83 -14.21 -20.29 -1.70
C ALA A 83 -13.84 -19.20 -2.70
N ASP A 84 -14.16 -19.45 -3.96
CA ASP A 84 -13.57 -18.84 -5.12
C ASP A 84 -13.34 -17.34 -4.88
N VAL A 85 -12.08 -16.95 -4.72
CA VAL A 85 -11.68 -15.55 -4.98
C VAL A 85 -11.50 -15.42 -6.50
N ALA A 86 -12.53 -15.83 -7.23
CA ALA A 86 -12.76 -15.48 -8.62
C ALA A 86 -13.80 -14.36 -8.57
N GLY A 87 -13.39 -13.12 -8.88
CA GLY A 87 -14.27 -11.94 -8.82
C GLY A 87 -15.52 -12.04 -9.71
N PRO A 88 -16.45 -11.07 -9.69
CA PRO A 88 -16.59 -9.89 -8.87
C PRO A 88 -17.78 -10.07 -7.91
N ALA A 89 -17.52 -10.54 -6.71
CA ALA A 89 -18.14 -9.92 -5.56
C ALA A 89 -16.99 -9.20 -4.86
N ALA A 90 -16.61 -8.06 -5.43
CA ALA A 90 -15.84 -7.09 -4.66
C ALA A 90 -16.52 -7.03 -3.29
N ASP A 91 -15.73 -7.15 -2.20
CA ASP A 91 -16.13 -6.46 -0.97
C ASP A 91 -16.73 -5.13 -1.42
N PRO A 92 -17.95 -4.74 -0.99
CA PRO A 92 -18.53 -3.47 -1.43
C PRO A 92 -17.42 -2.45 -1.30
N ALA A 93 -16.97 -1.90 -2.44
CA ALA A 93 -15.66 -1.27 -2.51
C ALA A 93 -15.54 -0.34 -1.30
N GLY A 94 -14.54 -0.57 -0.46
CA GLY A 94 -14.40 0.20 0.77
C GLY A 94 -14.45 1.68 0.42
N ALA A 95 -14.89 2.51 1.36
CA ALA A 95 -15.26 3.89 1.07
C ALA A 95 -14.19 4.60 0.23
N VAL A 96 -14.62 5.39 -0.76
CA VAL A 96 -13.68 6.22 -1.51
C VAL A 96 -13.26 7.38 -0.62
N VAL A 97 -12.01 7.36 -0.15
CA VAL A 97 -11.41 8.41 0.67
C VAL A 97 -10.61 9.34 -0.23
N GLU A 98 -11.06 10.59 -0.32
CA GLU A 98 -10.30 11.64 -0.99
C GLU A 98 -9.30 12.28 -0.02
N ILE A 99 -8.05 12.40 -0.47
CA ILE A 99 -6.96 13.00 0.28
C ILE A 99 -6.44 14.22 -0.50
N PRO A 100 -6.68 15.45 -0.03
CA PRO A 100 -6.09 16.64 -0.64
C PRO A 100 -4.57 16.66 -0.42
N VAL A 101 -3.81 16.97 -1.46
CA VAL A 101 -2.34 16.96 -1.44
C VAL A 101 -1.78 18.25 -2.02
N ALA A 102 -0.94 18.91 -1.23
CA ALA A 102 0.00 19.90 -1.72
C ALA A 102 1.22 19.16 -2.30
N TYR A 103 1.40 19.20 -3.62
CA TYR A 103 2.51 18.53 -4.30
C TYR A 103 3.78 19.39 -4.28
N ASP A 104 4.34 19.57 -3.09
CA ASP A 104 5.57 20.33 -2.83
C ASP A 104 6.63 19.46 -2.14
N GLY A 105 6.56 18.14 -2.34
CA GLY A 105 7.45 17.18 -1.69
C GLY A 105 8.90 17.34 -2.14
N ALA A 106 9.81 17.11 -1.20
CA ALA A 106 11.25 17.30 -1.41
C ALA A 106 11.83 16.48 -2.57
N ASP A 107 11.17 15.38 -2.96
CA ASP A 107 11.65 14.47 -4.00
C ASP A 107 10.87 14.57 -5.30
N LEU A 108 9.86 15.44 -5.40
CA LEU A 108 8.99 15.51 -6.58
C LEU A 108 9.79 15.77 -7.87
N ALA A 109 10.75 16.69 -7.81
CA ALA A 109 11.64 16.98 -8.94
C ALA A 109 12.60 15.83 -9.27
N GLU A 110 13.14 15.15 -8.25
CA GLU A 110 14.02 13.98 -8.43
C GLU A 110 13.27 12.81 -9.07
N VAL A 111 12.07 12.51 -8.55
CA VAL A 111 11.18 11.47 -9.08
C VAL A 111 10.85 11.76 -10.54
N ALA A 112 10.46 13.00 -10.85
CA ALA A 112 10.18 13.42 -12.22
C ALA A 112 11.37 13.14 -13.15
N ALA A 113 12.57 13.60 -12.78
CA ALA A 113 13.79 13.37 -13.56
C ALA A 113 14.10 11.88 -13.76
N ARG A 114 14.00 11.07 -12.71
CA ARG A 114 14.26 9.62 -12.76
C ARG A 114 13.25 8.85 -13.59
N CYS A 115 12.01 9.32 -13.65
CA CYS A 115 10.94 8.74 -14.45
C CYS A 115 10.89 9.29 -15.89
N GLY A 116 11.75 10.26 -16.24
CA GLY A 116 11.71 10.92 -17.55
C GLY A 116 10.45 11.77 -17.75
N LEU A 117 9.94 12.38 -16.68
CA LEU A 117 8.73 13.18 -16.64
C LEU A 117 9.01 14.59 -16.12
N THR A 118 8.05 15.49 -16.28
CA THR A 118 7.98 16.75 -15.53
C THR A 118 7.33 16.54 -14.16
N PRO A 119 7.56 17.43 -13.17
CA PRO A 119 6.83 17.40 -11.90
C PRO A 119 5.31 17.40 -12.09
N ALA A 120 4.79 18.22 -13.00
CA ALA A 120 3.36 18.30 -13.31
C ALA A 120 2.81 16.95 -13.83
N GLU A 121 3.57 16.25 -14.66
CA GLU A 121 3.22 14.93 -15.17
C GLU A 121 3.22 13.84 -14.09
N VAL A 122 4.11 13.93 -13.09
CA VAL A 122 4.07 13.06 -11.91
C VAL A 122 2.79 13.30 -11.12
N VAL A 123 2.45 14.57 -10.86
CA VAL A 123 1.22 14.94 -10.16
C VAL A 123 -0.02 14.45 -10.91
N GLN A 124 -0.08 14.66 -12.23
CA GLN A 124 -1.19 14.21 -13.06
C GLN A 124 -1.36 12.70 -13.00
N ARG A 125 -0.27 11.95 -13.14
CA ARG A 125 -0.31 10.47 -13.09
C ARG A 125 -0.70 9.95 -11.71
N HIS A 126 -0.20 10.58 -10.64
CA HIS A 126 -0.54 10.18 -9.27
C HIS A 126 -2.00 10.52 -8.91
N THR A 127 -2.54 11.64 -9.38
CA THR A 127 -3.92 12.05 -9.09
C THR A 127 -4.96 11.39 -10.00
N ALA A 128 -4.56 10.91 -11.19
CA ALA A 128 -5.46 10.22 -12.12
C ALA A 128 -5.87 8.81 -11.67
N ARG A 129 -5.18 8.23 -10.69
CA ARG A 129 -5.42 6.85 -10.22
C ARG A 129 -6.37 6.83 -9.04
N THR A 130 -7.13 5.74 -8.95
CA THR A 130 -7.82 5.34 -7.71
C THR A 130 -7.08 4.15 -7.15
N TYR A 131 -6.53 4.29 -5.95
CA TYR A 131 -5.67 3.30 -5.32
C TYR A 131 -6.46 2.33 -4.45
N THR A 132 -5.95 1.11 -4.29
CA THR A 132 -6.48 0.13 -3.33
C THR A 132 -5.69 0.24 -2.04
N ALA A 133 -6.34 0.44 -0.89
CA ALA A 133 -5.73 0.21 0.41
C ALA A 133 -5.45 -1.28 0.58
N ALA A 134 -4.21 -1.69 0.32
CA ALA A 134 -3.81 -3.09 0.32
C ALA A 134 -3.71 -3.59 1.76
N PHE A 135 -2.71 -3.20 2.53
CA PHE A 135 -2.54 -3.62 3.92
C PHE A 135 -2.07 -2.45 4.79
N ALA A 136 -2.28 -2.57 6.09
CA ALA A 136 -1.79 -1.61 7.08
C ALA A 136 -0.58 -2.20 7.81
N GLY A 137 0.39 -1.37 8.17
CA GLY A 137 1.62 -1.80 8.82
C GLY A 137 2.54 -0.63 9.08
N PHE A 138 3.77 -0.86 9.52
CA PHE A 138 4.78 0.18 9.85
C PHE A 138 4.43 1.08 11.05
N ALA A 139 3.29 1.76 11.03
CA ALA A 139 2.79 2.60 12.12
C ALA A 139 1.25 2.67 12.08
N PRO A 140 0.57 2.97 13.20
CA PRO A 140 -0.87 3.21 13.22
C PRO A 140 -1.27 4.26 12.18
N GLY A 141 -2.19 3.90 11.27
CA GLY A 141 -2.64 4.76 10.16
C GLY A 141 -1.79 4.74 8.89
N PHE A 142 -0.66 4.03 8.88
CA PHE A 142 0.13 3.86 7.66
C PHE A 142 -0.44 2.70 6.86
N VAL A 143 -0.91 3.00 5.64
CA VAL A 143 -1.54 2.06 4.72
C VAL A 143 -0.80 2.07 3.41
N TYR A 144 -0.46 0.88 2.93
CA TYR A 144 0.19 0.65 1.66
C TYR A 144 -0.88 0.67 0.56
N LEU A 145 -0.73 1.58 -0.40
CA LEU A 145 -1.70 1.77 -1.48
C LEU A 145 -1.16 1.22 -2.79
N GLU A 146 -1.89 0.26 -3.37
CA GLU A 146 -1.57 -0.37 -4.65
C GLU A 146 -2.27 0.33 -5.83
N GLY A 147 -1.73 0.11 -7.03
CA GLY A 147 -2.22 0.73 -8.27
C GLY A 147 -1.44 1.99 -8.67
N LEU A 148 -0.20 2.12 -8.19
CA LEU A 148 0.72 3.15 -8.65
C LEU A 148 0.97 3.00 -10.16
N ASP A 149 1.05 4.14 -10.86
CA ASP A 149 1.39 4.15 -12.27
C ASP A 149 2.76 3.47 -12.48
N PRO A 150 2.89 2.48 -13.37
CA PRO A 150 4.16 1.80 -13.61
C PRO A 150 5.33 2.73 -13.95
N LEU A 151 5.06 3.91 -14.53
CA LEU A 151 6.09 4.91 -14.80
C LEU A 151 6.63 5.60 -13.55
N LEU A 152 5.90 5.57 -12.44
CA LEU A 152 6.30 6.14 -11.15
C LEU A 152 6.95 5.11 -10.23
N VAL A 153 7.08 3.85 -10.66
CA VAL A 153 7.69 2.79 -9.85
C VAL A 153 9.19 3.04 -9.71
N LEU A 154 9.62 3.35 -8.50
CA LEU A 154 11.01 3.58 -8.14
C LEU A 154 11.38 2.76 -6.89
N PRO A 155 12.60 2.21 -6.80
CA PRO A 155 13.04 1.58 -5.56
C PRO A 155 13.03 2.59 -4.41
N ARG A 156 13.06 2.10 -3.16
CA ARG A 156 13.31 2.96 -2.00
C ARG A 156 14.60 3.76 -2.19
N ARG A 157 14.69 4.90 -1.50
CA ARG A 157 15.95 5.65 -1.39
C ARG A 157 17.03 4.76 -0.79
N ASP A 158 18.24 4.89 -1.32
CA ASP A 158 19.41 4.17 -0.81
C ASP A 158 19.74 4.62 0.62
N ASP A 159 19.62 5.92 0.89
CA ASP A 159 19.75 6.53 2.22
C ASP A 159 18.39 6.98 2.76
N PRO A 160 17.80 6.23 3.71
CA PRO A 160 16.56 6.63 4.38
C PRO A 160 16.72 7.92 5.17
N ARG A 161 15.70 8.76 5.16
CA ARG A 161 15.65 9.93 6.04
C ARG A 161 15.47 9.48 7.48
N THR A 162 16.21 10.11 8.38
CA THR A 162 15.99 9.96 9.83
C THR A 162 14.65 10.57 10.27
N ARG A 163 14.12 11.52 9.48
CA ARG A 163 12.91 12.26 9.78
C ARG A 163 12.11 12.55 8.50
N VAL A 164 10.91 11.99 8.40
CA VAL A 164 9.88 12.28 7.40
C VAL A 164 8.70 12.92 8.14
N PRO A 165 8.24 14.12 7.77
CA PRO A 165 7.12 14.78 8.44
C PRO A 165 5.80 13.99 8.38
N ALA A 166 4.96 14.15 9.40
CA ALA A 166 3.57 13.69 9.35
C ALA A 166 2.84 14.30 8.15
N GLY A 167 1.90 13.55 7.54
CA GLY A 167 1.17 13.97 6.35
C GLY A 167 1.96 13.86 5.05
N SER A 168 3.23 13.45 5.07
CA SER A 168 4.00 13.27 3.83
C SER A 168 3.37 12.22 2.93
N VAL A 169 3.09 12.58 1.68
CA VAL A 169 2.63 11.68 0.63
C VAL A 169 3.84 11.19 -0.15
N ALA A 170 4.01 9.88 -0.26
CA ALA A 170 5.25 9.31 -0.77
C ALA A 170 5.03 8.04 -1.59
N ILE A 171 6.01 7.72 -2.44
CA ILE A 171 6.04 6.49 -3.25
C ILE A 171 7.29 5.66 -2.96
N ALA A 172 7.16 4.33 -3.03
CA ALA A 172 8.29 3.40 -3.07
C ALA A 172 7.85 2.05 -3.62
N ALA A 173 8.71 1.42 -4.40
CA ALA A 173 8.37 0.28 -5.23
C ALA A 173 7.10 0.59 -6.04
N ASP A 174 6.12 -0.30 -5.99
CA ASP A 174 4.81 -0.23 -6.61
C ASP A 174 3.72 0.39 -5.71
N HIS A 175 4.11 1.00 -4.59
CA HIS A 175 3.19 1.54 -3.60
C HIS A 175 3.26 3.07 -3.47
N THR A 176 2.13 3.67 -3.10
CA THR A 176 2.05 5.02 -2.54
C THR A 176 1.48 4.96 -1.12
N ALA A 177 1.74 5.96 -0.27
CA ALA A 177 1.26 6.01 1.10
C ALA A 177 1.29 7.43 1.65
N VAL A 178 0.60 7.62 2.78
CA VAL A 178 0.69 8.83 3.61
C VAL A 178 1.32 8.46 4.95
N TYR A 179 2.38 9.17 5.33
CA TYR A 179 2.99 9.02 6.65
C TYR A 179 2.05 9.60 7.73
N PRO A 180 1.51 8.79 8.66
CA PRO A 180 0.52 9.27 9.62
C PRO A 180 1.13 10.12 10.74
N ARG A 181 2.44 10.01 10.95
CA ARG A 181 3.21 10.71 11.98
C ARG A 181 4.65 10.91 11.53
N GLU A 182 5.39 11.74 12.24
CA GLU A 182 6.82 11.89 11.99
C GLU A 182 7.56 10.57 12.32
N SER A 183 8.35 10.10 11.37
CA SER A 183 9.14 8.86 11.51
C SER A 183 10.32 8.83 10.55
N PRO A 184 11.33 7.98 10.77
CA PRO A 184 12.30 7.65 9.71
C PRO A 184 11.61 7.02 8.49
N GLY A 185 12.15 7.21 7.30
CA GLY A 185 11.53 6.68 6.08
C GLY A 185 12.41 6.79 4.83
N GLY A 186 12.40 5.74 4.01
CA GLY A 186 13.15 5.67 2.75
C GLY A 186 12.29 5.81 1.49
N TRP A 187 11.10 6.40 1.59
CA TRP A 187 10.21 6.61 0.44
C TRP A 187 10.47 7.99 -0.19
N HIS A 188 10.12 8.14 -1.46
CA HIS A 188 10.25 9.39 -2.21
C HIS A 188 9.05 10.29 -1.93
N LEU A 189 9.29 11.46 -1.36
CA LEU A 189 8.26 12.38 -0.91
C LEU A 189 7.75 13.24 -2.08
N LEU A 190 6.49 13.04 -2.48
CA LEU A 190 5.84 13.77 -3.58
C LEU A 190 5.10 15.02 -3.13
N GLY A 191 4.61 15.04 -1.88
CA GLY A 191 3.81 16.14 -1.36
C GLY A 191 3.45 15.95 0.10
N ARG A 192 2.49 16.74 0.58
CA ARG A 192 1.95 16.64 1.93
C ARG A 192 0.43 16.83 1.96
N THR A 193 -0.20 16.26 2.98
CA THR A 193 -1.61 16.47 3.31
C THR A 193 -1.75 16.85 4.78
N ASP A 194 -2.74 17.68 5.10
CA ASP A 194 -3.12 18.00 6.48
C ASP A 194 -4.17 17.02 7.04
N VAL A 195 -4.58 16.02 6.25
CA VAL A 195 -5.51 14.99 6.71
C VAL A 195 -4.84 14.13 7.78
N ALA A 196 -5.46 14.09 8.97
CA ALA A 196 -5.09 13.15 10.02
C ALA A 196 -5.40 11.71 9.58
N MET A 197 -4.36 10.93 9.31
CA MET A 197 -4.51 9.53 8.87
C MET A 197 -4.85 8.58 10.02
N PHE A 198 -4.56 8.99 11.26
CA PHE A 198 -4.88 8.26 12.47
C PHE A 198 -5.23 9.21 13.61
N ASP A 199 -6.34 8.94 14.28
CA ASP A 199 -6.76 9.58 15.52
C ASP A 199 -7.30 8.52 16.47
N ALA A 200 -6.61 8.30 17.60
CA ALA A 200 -7.00 7.29 18.58
C ALA A 200 -8.35 7.59 19.27
N ALA A 201 -8.82 8.84 19.22
CA ALA A 201 -10.11 9.25 19.78
C ALA A 201 -11.28 9.12 18.80
N ALA A 202 -11.01 8.88 17.51
CA ALA A 202 -12.02 8.74 16.47
C ALA A 202 -12.54 7.29 16.34
N ASP A 203 -13.75 7.13 15.79
CA ASP A 203 -14.31 5.84 15.41
C ASP A 203 -14.79 5.86 13.94
N PRO A 204 -14.13 5.13 13.02
CA PRO A 204 -12.92 4.35 13.24
C PRO A 204 -11.66 5.23 13.43
N PRO A 205 -10.63 4.76 14.14
CA PRO A 205 -9.43 5.58 14.43
C PRO A 205 -8.52 5.77 13.21
N ALA A 206 -8.55 4.85 12.24
CA ALA A 206 -7.79 4.96 11.00
C ALA A 206 -8.67 5.58 9.90
N ARG A 207 -8.15 6.62 9.23
CA ARG A 207 -8.84 7.32 8.15
C ARG A 207 -9.05 6.45 6.90
N VAL A 208 -8.07 5.58 6.63
CA VAL A 208 -8.08 4.61 5.54
C VAL A 208 -7.86 3.25 6.16
N ARG A 209 -8.70 2.29 5.80
CA ARG A 209 -8.61 0.90 6.24
C ARG A 209 -8.24 0.05 5.04
N PRO A 210 -7.55 -1.09 5.25
CA PRO A 210 -7.40 -2.06 4.18
C PRO A 210 -8.77 -2.32 3.54
N GLY A 211 -8.86 -2.16 2.21
CA GLY A 211 -10.05 -2.45 1.39
C GLY A 211 -10.71 -1.19 0.85
N ASP A 212 -10.44 -0.05 1.49
CA ASP A 212 -10.86 1.25 1.00
C ASP A 212 -10.21 1.61 -0.34
N ARG A 213 -10.84 2.53 -1.04
CA ARG A 213 -10.27 3.17 -2.23
C ARG A 213 -9.76 4.55 -1.85
N VAL A 214 -8.58 4.91 -2.33
CA VAL A 214 -8.02 6.25 -2.09
C VAL A 214 -7.87 7.01 -3.39
N ARG A 215 -8.27 8.28 -3.40
CA ARG A 215 -8.01 9.22 -4.49
C ARG A 215 -7.25 10.41 -3.93
N PHE A 216 -6.11 10.74 -4.54
CA PHE A 216 -5.37 11.94 -4.21
C PHE A 216 -5.87 13.10 -5.07
N VAL A 217 -6.12 14.24 -4.44
CA VAL A 217 -6.63 15.45 -5.11
C VAL A 217 -5.59 16.56 -4.92
N ALA A 218 -5.00 17.07 -6.01
CA ALA A 218 -4.04 18.17 -5.91
C ALA A 218 -4.75 19.47 -5.49
N VAL A 219 -4.20 20.19 -4.49
CA VAL A 219 -4.77 21.46 -4.00
C VAL A 219 -3.91 22.69 -4.28
N ASN A 220 -2.64 22.52 -4.69
CA ASN A 220 -1.68 23.63 -4.91
C ASN A 220 -1.23 23.76 -6.38
N LEU A 221 -2.01 23.27 -7.34
CA LEU A 221 -1.74 23.59 -8.73
C LEU A 221 -2.32 24.99 -8.98
N ASP A 222 -1.52 26.04 -8.74
CA ASP A 222 -1.73 27.30 -9.44
C ASP A 222 -1.52 27.01 -10.93
N VAL A 223 -2.64 26.68 -11.59
CA VAL A 223 -2.69 26.33 -13.01
C VAL A 223 -2.25 27.52 -13.88
N ASP A 224 -2.25 28.72 -13.33
CA ASP A 224 -1.91 29.97 -14.02
C ASP A 224 -0.38 30.17 -14.17
N ALA A 225 0.43 29.75 -13.19
CA ALA A 225 1.89 29.92 -13.25
C ALA A 225 2.57 29.05 -14.33
N ALA A 226 1.94 27.93 -14.69
CA ALA A 226 2.42 27.05 -15.77
C ALA A 226 2.12 27.62 -17.17
N VAL A 227 1.08 28.47 -17.28
CA VAL A 227 0.75 29.16 -18.54
C VAL A 227 1.74 30.31 -18.77
N ASP A 228 2.08 31.06 -17.72
CA ASP A 228 3.05 32.17 -17.82
C ASP A 228 4.46 31.69 -18.20
N ALA A 229 4.92 30.56 -17.64
CA ALA A 229 6.22 29.97 -17.99
C ALA A 229 6.28 29.47 -19.45
N ALA A 230 5.15 29.00 -20.00
CA ALA A 230 5.07 28.56 -21.40
C ALA A 230 4.98 29.74 -22.37
N VAL A 231 4.38 30.87 -21.96
CA VAL A 231 4.32 32.11 -22.75
C VAL A 231 5.69 32.79 -22.80
N ASP A 232 6.44 32.83 -21.69
CA ASP A 232 7.78 33.41 -21.64
C ASP A 232 8.81 32.60 -22.45
N ALA A 233 8.69 31.27 -22.47
CA ALA A 233 9.53 30.41 -23.30
C ALA A 233 9.25 30.58 -24.81
N GLY A 234 8.03 31.00 -25.18
CA GLY A 234 7.65 31.28 -26.57
C GLY A 234 8.03 32.68 -27.07
N ALA A 235 8.18 33.66 -26.16
CA ALA A 235 8.48 35.05 -26.52
C ALA A 235 9.98 35.32 -26.80
N GLY A 236 10.88 34.41 -26.40
CA GLY A 236 12.34 34.57 -26.56
C GLY A 236 12.93 34.08 -27.89
N ALA A 237 12.17 33.38 -28.73
CA ALA A 237 12.68 32.72 -29.95
C ALA A 237 12.52 33.56 -31.24
N GLY A 238 12.20 34.85 -31.14
CA GLY A 238 11.93 35.70 -32.29
C GLY A 238 12.52 37.10 -32.17
N ARG A 239 13.85 37.23 -32.16
CA ARG A 239 14.58 38.45 -32.60
C ARG A 239 15.93 38.08 -33.19
#